data_AF-A0AAW6XUS4-F1
#
_entry.id   AF-A0AAW6XUS4-F1
#
_cell.length_a   1.000
_cell.length_b   1.000
_cell.length_c   1.000
_cell.angle_alpha   90.00
_cell.angle_beta   90.00
_cell.angle_gamma   90.00
#
_symmetry.space_group_name_H-M   'P 1'
#
loop_
_entity.id
_entity.type
_entity.pdbx_description
1 polymer ?
#
loop_
_entity_poly.entity_id
_entity_poly.type
_entity_poly.pdbx_seq_one_letter_code
_entity_poly.pdbx_strand_id
1 'polypeptide(L)' 'PFPPEEGESAPEFQYDPHVWTSPRNTIVQVQNIGAILGKVSPQNKDLFDKHVQKYTAALQDLDKWVGEAIASVPANHRVL' A
#
# COMPACT_ATOMS: atom_id res chain seq x y z
N PRO A 1 -6.33 8.85 -14.60
CA PRO A 1 -7.40 9.74 -14.08
C PRO A 1 -8.76 9.12 -14.38
N PHE A 2 -9.56 8.88 -13.33
CA PHE A 2 -10.94 8.47 -13.50
C PHE A 2 -11.72 9.55 -14.27
N PRO A 3 -12.70 9.16 -15.10
CA PRO A 3 -13.54 10.15 -15.76
C PRO A 3 -14.22 11.04 -14.70
N PRO A 4 -14.53 12.31 -15.02
CA PRO A 4 -15.30 13.18 -14.15
C PRO A 4 -16.64 12.53 -13.76
N GLU A 5 -17.08 12.73 -12.51
CA GLU A 5 -18.45 12.41 -12.15
C GLU A 5 -19.45 13.27 -12.94
N GLU A 6 -20.71 12.82 -13.00
CA GLU A 6 -21.74 13.51 -13.75
C GLU A 6 -21.98 14.92 -13.19
N GLY A 7 -21.56 15.94 -13.95
CA GLY A 7 -21.60 17.36 -13.53
C GLY A 7 -20.24 17.97 -13.22
N GLU A 8 -19.16 17.19 -13.23
CA GLU A 8 -17.80 17.68 -13.04
C GLU A 8 -17.02 17.82 -14.36
N SER A 9 -16.14 18.82 -14.43
CA SER A 9 -15.29 19.09 -15.60
C SER A 9 -13.87 18.56 -15.46
N ALA A 10 -13.50 18.10 -14.27
CA ALA A 10 -12.18 17.59 -13.95
C ALA A 10 -12.27 16.11 -13.53
N PRO A 11 -11.21 15.31 -13.76
CA PRO A 11 -11.11 13.96 -13.20
C PRO A 11 -11.24 14.00 -11.69
N GLU A 12 -12.01 13.07 -11.12
CA GLU A 12 -12.15 12.90 -9.66
C GLU A 12 -10.77 12.74 -8.99
N PHE A 13 -9.83 12.04 -9.67
CA PHE A 13 -8.47 11.86 -9.20
C PHE A 13 -7.42 12.23 -10.25
N GLN A 14 -6.47 13.09 -9.86
CA GLN A 14 -5.29 13.43 -10.65
C GLN A 14 -4.31 12.25 -10.80
N TYR A 15 -4.23 11.39 -9.77
CA TYR A 15 -3.36 10.22 -9.71
C TYR A 15 -4.19 8.95 -9.48
N ASP A 16 -3.65 7.77 -9.83
CA ASP A 16 -4.31 6.50 -9.50
C ASP A 16 -4.32 6.29 -7.98
N PRO A 17 -5.50 6.19 -7.34
CA PRO A 17 -5.62 6.08 -5.89
C PRO A 17 -5.35 4.67 -5.35
N HIS A 18 -5.30 3.62 -6.18
CA HIS A 18 -5.21 2.21 -5.72
C HIS A 18 -3.81 1.79 -5.27
N VAL A 19 -3.11 2.69 -4.61
CA VAL A 19 -1.73 2.51 -4.17
C VAL A 19 -1.57 1.28 -3.25
N TRP A 20 -2.62 0.87 -2.54
CA TRP A 20 -2.61 -0.31 -1.65
C TRP A 20 -2.42 -1.65 -2.38
N THR A 21 -2.64 -1.68 -3.70
CA THR A 21 -2.43 -2.89 -4.52
C THR A 21 -0.96 -3.26 -4.69
N SER A 22 -0.04 -2.34 -4.36
CA SER A 22 1.39 -2.60 -4.27
C SER A 22 1.81 -2.80 -2.81
N PRO A 23 2.33 -3.99 -2.41
CA PRO A 23 2.82 -4.21 -1.05
C PRO A 23 3.86 -3.17 -0.60
N ARG A 24 4.71 -2.69 -1.52
CA ARG A 24 5.70 -1.63 -1.25
C ARG A 24 5.05 -0.32 -0.83
N ASN A 25 3.97 0.08 -1.51
CA ASN A 25 3.22 1.29 -1.16
C ASN A 25 2.42 1.10 0.12
N THR A 26 1.91 -0.12 0.37
CA THR A 26 1.24 -0.46 1.63
C THR A 26 2.19 -0.36 2.84
N ILE A 27 3.47 -0.70 2.70
CA ILE A 27 4.47 -0.47 3.75
C ILE A 27 4.54 1.02 4.13
N VAL A 28 4.56 1.92 3.15
CA VAL A 28 4.56 3.37 3.41
C VAL A 28 3.30 3.80 4.14
N GLN A 29 2.13 3.29 3.73
CA GLN A 29 0.86 3.56 4.42
C GLN A 29 0.89 3.10 5.88
N VAL A 30 1.37 1.88 6.15
CA VAL A 30 1.49 1.31 7.50
C VAL A 30 2.42 2.13 8.38
N GLN A 31 3.57 2.56 7.84
CA GLN A 31 4.52 3.41 8.56
C GLN A 31 3.90 4.77 8.92
N ASN A 32 3.19 5.39 7.99
CA ASN A 32 2.49 6.66 8.23
C ASN A 32 1.40 6.52 9.30
N ILE A 33 0.60 5.46 9.23
CA ILE A 33 -0.45 5.14 10.22
C ILE A 33 0.17 4.93 11.61
N GLY A 34 1.22 4.12 11.71
CA GLY A 34 1.91 3.91 12.97
C GLY A 34 2.51 5.17 13.56
N ALA A 35 3.12 6.01 12.72
CA ALA A 35 3.69 7.29 13.14
C ALA A 35 2.63 8.24 13.70
N ILE A 36 1.46 8.37 13.07
CA ILE A 36 0.39 9.24 13.60
C ILE A 36 -0.24 8.65 14.85
N LEU A 37 -0.44 7.34 14.93
CA LEU A 37 -0.97 6.68 16.13
C LEU A 37 -0.02 6.85 17.33
N GLY A 38 1.30 6.74 17.11
CA GLY A 38 2.31 6.99 18.15
C GLY A 38 2.35 8.44 18.63
N LYS A 39 2.04 9.41 17.75
CA LYS A 39 1.90 10.83 18.14
C LYS A 39 0.63 11.10 18.93
N VAL A 40 -0.50 10.52 18.51
CA VAL A 40 -1.81 10.73 19.13
C VAL A 40 -1.94 9.99 20.46
N SER A 41 -1.26 8.85 20.62
CA SER A 41 -1.24 8.06 21.85
C SER A 41 0.19 7.65 22.23
N PRO A 42 0.99 8.57 22.80
CA PRO A 42 2.39 8.32 23.17
C PRO A 42 2.57 7.15 24.13
N GLN A 43 1.62 6.92 25.04
CA GLN A 43 1.63 5.80 25.97
C GLN A 43 1.58 4.42 25.28
N ASN A 44 1.07 4.37 24.05
CA ASN A 44 0.96 3.16 23.24
C ASN A 44 2.00 3.11 22.11
N LYS A 45 2.95 4.06 22.06
CA LYS A 45 3.90 4.18 20.94
C LYS A 45 4.69 2.88 20.70
N ASP A 46 5.24 2.29 21.75
CA ASP A 46 6.01 1.05 21.64
C ASP A 46 5.18 -0.13 21.10
N LEU A 47 3.88 -0.17 21.42
CA LEU A 47 2.96 -1.16 20.88
C LEU A 47 2.78 -0.97 19.36
N PHE A 48 2.54 0.26 18.93
CA PHE A 48 2.39 0.58 17.50
C PHE A 48 3.68 0.33 16.73
N ASP A 49 4.84 0.73 17.25
CA ASP A 49 6.13 0.49 16.62
C ASP A 49 6.38 -1.02 16.39
N LYS A 50 6.08 -1.86 17.40
CA LYS A 50 6.16 -3.32 17.29
C LYS A 50 5.23 -3.88 16.21
N HIS A 51 3.99 -3.37 16.14
CA HIS A 51 3.02 -3.79 15.12
C HIS A 51 3.44 -3.36 13.71
N VAL A 52 3.92 -2.12 13.55
CA VAL A 52 4.44 -1.60 12.27
C VAL A 52 5.61 -2.44 11.79
N GLN A 53 6.58 -2.76 12.66
CA GLN A 53 7.72 -3.57 12.31
C GLN A 53 7.30 -4.97 11.87
N LYS A 54 6.45 -5.64 12.66
CA LYS A 54 5.95 -6.99 12.35
C LYS A 54 5.19 -7.02 11.02
N TYR A 55 4.32 -6.04 10.79
CA TYR A 55 3.50 -6.02 9.58
C TYR A 55 4.29 -5.60 8.34
N THR A 56 5.28 -4.71 8.50
CA THR A 56 6.22 -4.36 7.44
C THR A 56 7.00 -5.58 6.97
N ALA A 57 7.49 -6.42 7.89
CA ALA A 57 8.18 -7.67 7.54
C ALA A 57 7.25 -8.60 6.74
N ALA A 58 6.00 -8.78 7.18
CA ALA A 58 5.02 -9.59 6.44
C ALA A 58 4.72 -9.04 5.03
N LEU A 59 4.70 -7.71 4.86
CA LEU A 59 4.51 -7.08 3.55
C LEU A 59 5.74 -7.21 2.65
N GLN A 60 6.96 -7.25 3.21
CA GLN A 60 8.17 -7.53 2.45
C GLN A 60 8.19 -8.97 1.94
N ASP A 61 7.78 -9.93 2.78
CA ASP A 61 7.61 -11.32 2.37
C ASP A 61 6.54 -11.45 1.28
N LEU A 62 5.43 -10.72 1.42
CA LEU A 62 4.38 -10.66 0.40
C LEU A 62 4.89 -10.07 -0.92
N ASP A 63 5.63 -8.95 -0.90
CA ASP A 63 6.21 -8.34 -2.10
C ASP A 63 7.11 -9.32 -2.86
N LYS A 64 7.97 -10.04 -2.12
CA LYS A 64 8.83 -11.07 -2.67
C LYS A 64 8.01 -12.17 -3.32
N TRP A 65 7.01 -12.71 -2.60
CA TRP A 65 6.14 -13.75 -3.12
C TRP A 65 5.37 -13.31 -4.36
N VAL A 66 4.83 -12.09 -4.38
CA VAL A 66 4.14 -11.52 -5.56
C VAL A 66 5.08 -11.46 -6.76
N GLY A 67 6.32 -11.01 -6.56
CA GLY A 67 7.34 -10.99 -7.61
C GLY A 67 7.63 -12.38 -8.18
N GLU A 68 7.80 -13.38 -7.32
CA GLU A 68 8.03 -14.78 -7.71
C GLU A 68 6.82 -15.37 -8.44
N ALA A 69 5.60 -15.13 -7.94
CA ALA A 69 4.36 -15.59 -8.53
C ALA A 69 4.16 -15.02 -9.94
N ILE A 70 4.36 -13.71 -10.13
CA ILE A 70 4.28 -13.07 -11.44
C ILE A 70 5.38 -13.61 -12.37
N ALA A 71 6.60 -13.79 -11.86
CA ALA A 71 7.72 -14.32 -12.64
C ALA A 71 7.45 -15.73 -13.18
N SER A 72 6.69 -16.56 -12.44
CA SER A 72 6.30 -17.91 -12.86
C SER A 72 5.40 -17.95 -14.11
N VAL A 73 4.69 -16.86 -14.39
CA VAL A 73 3.86 -16.72 -15.59
C VAL A 73 4.73 -16.23 -16.76
N PRO A 74 4.72 -16.90 -17.93
CA PRO A 74 5.41 -16.42 -19.13
C PRO A 74 5.05 -14.97 -19.43
N ALA A 75 6.03 -14.15 -19.81
CA ALA A 75 5.82 -12.71 -19.97
C ALA A 75 4.71 -12.37 -20.97
N ASN A 76 4.59 -13.14 -22.06
CA ASN A 76 3.54 -12.99 -23.07
C ASN A 76 2.13 -13.40 -22.59
N HIS A 77 2.03 -14.05 -21.43
CA HIS A 77 0.76 -14.44 -20.80
C HIS A 77 0.38 -13.55 -19.61
N ARG A 78 1.20 -12.54 -19.26
CA ARG A 78 0.89 -11.53 -18.23
C ARG A 78 0.01 -10.43 -18.83
N VAL A 79 -1.20 -10.81 -19.23
CA VAL A 79 -2.21 -9.90 -19.79
C VAL A 79 -3.15 -9.43 -18.68
N LEU A 80 -3.65 -8.20 -18.80
CA LEU A 80 -4.65 -7.57 -17.93
C LEU A 80 -5.94 -7.37 -18.71
#